data_AF-A0A816E520-F1
#
_entry.id   AF-A0A816E520-F1
#
_cell.length_a   1.000
_cell.length_b   1.000
_cell.length_c   1.000
_cell.angle_alpha   90.00
_cell.angle_beta   90.00
_cell.angle_gamma   90.00
#
_symmetry.space_group_name_H-M   'P 1'
#
loop_
_entity.id
_entity.type
_entity.pdbx_description
1 polymer ?
#
loop_
_entity_poly.entity_id
_entity_poly.type
_entity_poly.pdbx_seq_one_letter_code
_entity_poly.pdbx_strand_id
1 'polypeptide(L)'
;MVASRGSARFTQAYNSMLGKVRHNFNLAIAEARNAPLNERLAEIRALNYALYFLPEDMQVQFKVHIDELVKLIVDEEKVHRQNLEALLTSIDEDAHAIARLGLLAEEYKKKNMPELFGTLHEQILKKLRTYEIKVQSSLDKQEIQFALSVVKGGPPI
;
A
#
# COMPACT_ATOMS: atom_id res chain seq x y z
N MET A 1 -59.18 -17.44 -4.19
CA MET A 1 -57.73 -17.16 -4.13
C MET A 1 -57.10 -17.70 -5.41
N VAL A 2 -56.70 -16.83 -6.34
CA VAL A 2 -55.93 -17.23 -7.52
C VAL A 2 -54.62 -16.48 -7.43
N ALA A 3 -53.53 -17.21 -7.20
CA ALA A 3 -52.19 -16.67 -7.25
C ALA A 3 -51.97 -16.09 -8.65
N SER A 4 -51.90 -14.77 -8.73
CA SER A 4 -51.39 -14.04 -9.88
C SER A 4 -49.96 -14.52 -10.13
N ARG A 5 -49.80 -15.54 -10.96
CA ARG A 5 -48.51 -15.87 -11.57
C ARG A 5 -48.19 -14.68 -12.46
N GLY A 6 -47.20 -13.87 -12.04
CA GLY A 6 -46.70 -12.74 -12.83
C GLY A 6 -46.48 -13.15 -14.29
N SER A 7 -46.83 -12.24 -15.21
CA SER A 7 -46.87 -12.57 -16.65
C SER A 7 -45.55 -13.20 -17.12
N ALA A 8 -45.61 -14.27 -17.92
CA ALA A 8 -44.41 -14.95 -18.43
C ALA A 8 -43.44 -13.98 -19.14
N ARG A 9 -43.98 -12.94 -19.79
CA ARG A 9 -43.20 -11.85 -20.40
C ARG A 9 -42.41 -11.04 -19.36
N PHE A 10 -43.01 -10.73 -18.22
CA PHE A 10 -42.33 -10.07 -17.12
C PHE A 10 -41.21 -10.93 -16.56
N THR A 11 -41.45 -12.22 -16.29
CA THR A 11 -40.42 -13.15 -15.81
C THR A 11 -39.26 -13.27 -16.80
N GLN A 12 -39.56 -13.34 -18.10
CA GLN A 12 -38.53 -13.37 -19.15
C GLN A 12 -37.70 -12.09 -19.18
N ALA A 13 -38.34 -10.91 -19.10
CA ALA A 13 -37.66 -9.63 -19.07
C ALA A 13 -36.79 -9.49 -17.81
N TYR A 14 -37.32 -9.87 -16.64
CA TYR A 14 -36.61 -9.87 -15.36
C TYR A 14 -35.36 -10.75 -15.42
N ASN A 15 -35.48 -12.00 -15.86
CA ASN A 15 -34.33 -12.90 -15.99
C ASN A 15 -33.29 -12.39 -16.99
N SER A 16 -33.72 -11.78 -18.10
CA SER A 16 -32.82 -11.16 -19.07
C SER A 16 -32.04 -9.98 -18.45
N MET A 17 -32.71 -9.14 -17.65
CA MET A 17 -32.07 -8.04 -16.92
C MET A 17 -31.05 -8.56 -15.92
N LEU A 18 -31.41 -9.56 -15.10
CA LEU A 18 -30.47 -10.17 -14.15
C LEU A 18 -29.25 -10.77 -14.84
N GLY A 19 -29.43 -11.41 -16.00
CA GLY A 19 -28.32 -11.92 -16.81
C GLY A 19 -27.34 -10.82 -17.23
N LYS A 20 -27.85 -9.67 -17.68
CA LYS A 20 -27.01 -8.51 -18.04
C LYS A 20 -26.29 -7.91 -16.83
N VAL A 21 -27.00 -7.75 -15.71
CA VAL A 21 -26.40 -7.26 -14.46
C VAL A 21 -25.27 -8.19 -14.02
N ARG A 22 -25.51 -9.50 -14.05
CA ARG A 22 -24.50 -10.51 -13.69
C ARG A 22 -23.27 -10.43 -14.58
N HIS A 23 -23.47 -10.31 -15.89
CA HIS A 23 -22.38 -10.16 -16.84
C HIS A 23 -21.54 -8.90 -16.56
N ASN A 24 -22.18 -7.75 -16.41
CA ASN A 24 -21.49 -6.49 -16.16
C ASN A 24 -20.74 -6.49 -14.82
N PHE A 25 -21.31 -7.10 -13.78
CA PHE A 25 -20.61 -7.24 -12.49
C PHE A 25 -19.35 -8.11 -12.61
N ASN A 26 -19.42 -9.22 -13.36
CA ASN A 26 -18.24 -10.05 -13.60
C ASN A 26 -17.14 -9.29 -14.37
N LEU A 27 -17.52 -8.46 -15.35
CA LEU A 27 -16.57 -7.61 -16.06
C LEU A 27 -15.91 -6.60 -15.10
N ALA A 28 -16.70 -5.91 -14.29
CA ALA A 28 -16.18 -4.94 -13.32
C ALA A 28 -15.26 -5.60 -12.26
N ILE A 29 -15.58 -6.82 -11.81
CA ILE A 29 -14.69 -7.60 -10.92
C ILE A 29 -13.38 -7.94 -11.62
N ALA A 30 -13.41 -8.33 -12.89
CA ALA A 30 -12.21 -8.64 -13.66
C ALA A 30 -11.36 -7.39 -13.93
N GLU A 31 -11.99 -6.25 -14.20
CA GLU A 31 -11.32 -4.95 -14.34
C GLU A 31 -10.65 -4.55 -13.02
N ALA A 32 -11.38 -4.60 -11.90
CA ALA A 32 -10.85 -4.32 -10.57
C ALA A 32 -9.66 -5.22 -10.22
N ARG A 33 -9.72 -6.53 -10.54
CA ARG A 33 -8.60 -7.46 -10.31
C ARG A 33 -7.32 -6.99 -11.01
N ASN A 34 -7.43 -6.51 -12.24
CA ASN A 34 -6.29 -6.10 -13.06
C ASN A 34 -5.88 -4.64 -12.84
N ALA A 35 -6.69 -3.85 -12.13
CA ALA A 35 -6.38 -2.46 -11.83
C ALA A 35 -5.12 -2.33 -10.95
N PRO A 36 -4.36 -1.24 -11.11
CA PRO A 36 -3.32 -0.84 -10.17
C PRO A 36 -3.85 -0.73 -8.72
N LEU A 37 -3.03 -1.01 -7.71
CA LEU A 37 -3.48 -1.09 -6.31
C LEU A 37 -4.18 0.20 -5.82
N ASN A 38 -3.67 1.37 -6.23
CA ASN A 38 -4.25 2.67 -5.90
C ASN A 38 -5.69 2.84 -6.40
N GLU A 39 -6.05 2.19 -7.50
CA GLU A 39 -7.38 2.22 -8.11
C GLU A 39 -8.23 1.06 -7.60
N ARG A 40 -7.63 -0.11 -7.36
CA ARG A 40 -8.31 -1.34 -6.90
C ARG A 40 -9.11 -1.14 -5.62
N LEU A 41 -8.61 -0.35 -4.66
CA LEU A 41 -9.36 -0.02 -3.44
C LEU A 41 -10.64 0.78 -3.72
N ALA A 42 -10.58 1.73 -4.66
CA ALA A 42 -11.73 2.54 -5.04
C ALA A 42 -12.76 1.67 -5.78
N GLU A 43 -12.30 0.81 -6.69
CA GLU A 43 -13.14 -0.14 -7.42
C GLU A 43 -13.85 -1.12 -6.46
N ILE A 44 -13.15 -1.68 -5.47
CA ILE A 44 -13.76 -2.55 -4.45
C ILE A 44 -14.84 -1.82 -3.65
N ARG A 45 -14.64 -0.53 -3.32
CA ARG A 45 -15.67 0.27 -2.63
C ARG A 45 -16.89 0.48 -3.53
N ALA A 46 -16.68 0.77 -4.81
CA ALA A 46 -17.76 0.92 -5.79
C ALA A 46 -18.54 -0.39 -5.97
N LEU A 47 -17.84 -1.52 -6.10
CA LEU A 47 -18.45 -2.85 -6.19
C LEU A 47 -19.26 -3.20 -4.94
N ASN A 48 -18.72 -2.94 -3.75
CA ASN A 48 -19.45 -3.14 -2.48
C ASN A 48 -20.70 -2.27 -2.39
N TYR A 49 -20.62 -1.01 -2.84
CA TYR A 49 -21.80 -0.14 -2.89
C TYR A 49 -22.84 -0.66 -3.88
N ALA A 50 -22.40 -1.15 -5.04
CA ALA A 50 -23.29 -1.70 -6.06
C ALA A 50 -24.02 -2.98 -5.60
N LEU A 51 -23.45 -3.75 -4.66
CA LEU A 51 -24.11 -4.95 -4.10
C LEU A 51 -25.47 -4.63 -3.47
N TYR A 52 -25.64 -3.48 -2.81
CA TYR A 52 -26.89 -3.12 -2.12
C TYR A 52 -28.11 -3.08 -3.05
N PHE A 53 -27.89 -2.94 -4.35
CA PHE A 53 -28.95 -2.84 -5.36
C PHE A 53 -29.25 -4.17 -6.04
N LEU A 54 -28.54 -5.24 -5.70
CA LEU A 54 -28.72 -6.56 -6.31
C LEU A 54 -29.73 -7.42 -5.55
N PRO A 55 -30.35 -8.42 -6.20
CA PRO A 55 -31.05 -9.50 -5.50
C PRO A 55 -30.13 -10.29 -4.57
N GLU A 56 -30.67 -10.83 -3.48
CA GLU A 56 -29.93 -11.49 -2.40
C GLU A 56 -29.01 -12.62 -2.88
N ASP A 57 -29.47 -13.45 -3.81
CA ASP A 57 -28.67 -14.54 -4.39
C ASP A 57 -27.41 -14.02 -5.10
N MET A 58 -27.55 -12.92 -5.85
CA MET A 58 -26.45 -12.26 -6.53
C MET A 58 -25.53 -11.52 -5.55
N GLN A 59 -26.09 -10.93 -4.49
CA GLN A 59 -25.30 -10.31 -3.42
C GLN A 59 -24.35 -11.31 -2.79
N VAL A 60 -24.85 -12.49 -2.40
CA VAL A 60 -24.04 -13.54 -1.76
C VAL A 60 -22.92 -13.99 -2.70
N GLN A 61 -23.24 -14.25 -3.97
CA GLN A 61 -22.25 -14.67 -4.96
C GLN A 61 -21.14 -13.62 -5.14
N PHE A 62 -21.52 -12.36 -5.40
CA PHE A 62 -20.53 -11.32 -5.70
C PHE A 62 -19.75 -10.86 -4.48
N LYS A 63 -20.33 -10.95 -3.27
CA LYS A 63 -19.60 -10.69 -2.03
C LYS A 63 -18.38 -11.59 -1.89
N VAL A 64 -18.49 -12.89 -2.21
CA VAL A 64 -17.36 -13.81 -2.17
C VAL A 64 -16.23 -13.34 -3.11
N HIS A 65 -16.56 -12.90 -4.31
CA HIS A 65 -15.56 -12.39 -5.26
C HIS A 65 -14.93 -11.08 -4.81
N ILE A 66 -15.70 -10.20 -4.19
CA ILE A 66 -15.16 -8.96 -3.61
C ILE A 66 -14.22 -9.28 -2.44
N ASP A 67 -14.56 -10.24 -1.58
CA ASP A 67 -13.70 -10.68 -0.48
C ASP A 67 -12.37 -11.27 -0.99
N GLU A 68 -12.39 -11.99 -2.12
CA GLU A 68 -11.18 -12.45 -2.81
C GLU A 68 -10.30 -11.28 -3.31
N LEU A 69 -10.91 -10.22 -3.84
CA LEU A 69 -10.17 -9.01 -4.24
C LEU A 69 -9.54 -8.31 -3.04
N VAL A 70 -10.25 -8.24 -1.90
CA VAL A 70 -9.71 -7.67 -0.66
C VAL A 70 -8.51 -8.48 -0.17
N LYS A 71 -8.59 -9.81 -0.18
CA LYS A 71 -7.45 -10.67 0.20
C LYS A 71 -6.24 -10.42 -0.69
N LEU A 72 -6.45 -10.28 -1.99
CA LEU A 72 -5.37 -10.01 -2.94
C LEU A 72 -4.66 -8.68 -2.64
N ILE A 73 -5.39 -7.64 -2.22
CA ILE A 73 -4.80 -6.39 -1.73
C ILE A 73 -3.95 -6.63 -0.47
N VAL A 74 -4.52 -7.33 0.52
CA VAL A 74 -3.83 -7.60 1.78
C VAL A 74 -2.53 -8.38 1.56
N ASP A 75 -2.54 -9.36 0.65
CA ASP A 75 -1.37 -10.15 0.31
C ASP A 75 -0.29 -9.31 -0.40
N GLU A 76 -0.67 -8.43 -1.33
CA GLU A 76 0.25 -7.49 -1.96
C GLU A 76 0.85 -6.50 -0.95
N GLU A 77 0.04 -5.93 -0.06
CA GLU A 77 0.52 -5.04 1.01
C GLU A 77 1.49 -5.75 1.97
N LYS A 78 1.24 -7.02 2.27
CA LYS A 78 2.13 -7.84 3.10
C LYS A 78 3.50 -8.01 2.46
N VAL A 79 3.58 -8.27 1.15
CA VAL A 79 4.85 -8.35 0.41
C VAL A 79 5.58 -7.01 0.48
N HIS A 80 4.86 -5.90 0.27
CA HIS A 80 5.46 -4.57 0.39
C HIS A 80 6.00 -4.28 1.79
N ARG A 81 5.27 -4.70 2.84
CA ARG A 81 5.74 -4.59 4.23
C ARG A 81 7.01 -5.38 4.49
N GLN A 82 7.08 -6.62 4.02
CA GLN A 82 8.27 -7.47 4.17
C GLN A 82 9.49 -6.88 3.44
N ASN A 83 9.28 -6.34 2.22
CA ASN A 83 10.35 -5.67 1.48
C ASN A 83 10.86 -4.42 2.20
N LEU A 84 9.94 -3.63 2.78
CA LEU A 84 10.29 -2.47 3.59
C LEU A 84 11.12 -2.88 4.83
N GLU A 85 10.69 -3.89 5.58
CA GLU A 85 11.40 -4.38 6.76
C GLU A 85 12.82 -4.87 6.43
N ALA A 86 12.98 -5.61 5.32
CA ALA A 86 14.28 -6.09 4.86
C ALA A 86 15.24 -4.94 4.49
N LEU A 87 14.72 -3.91 3.81
CA LEU A 87 15.48 -2.70 3.46
C LEU A 87 15.87 -1.88 4.70
N LEU A 88 14.96 -1.73 5.66
CA LEU A 88 15.22 -1.01 6.90
C LEU A 88 16.30 -1.70 7.75
N THR A 89 16.35 -3.04 7.72
CA THR A 89 17.32 -3.83 8.49
C THR A 89 18.73 -3.73 7.89
N SER A 90 18.86 -3.62 6.57
CA SER A 90 20.15 -3.53 5.87
C SER A 90 20.67 -2.10 5.66
N ILE A 91 19.99 -1.08 6.20
CA ILE A 91 20.33 0.34 6.01
C ILE A 91 21.75 0.70 6.40
N ASP A 92 22.24 0.13 7.50
CA ASP A 92 23.55 0.52 8.05
C ASP A 92 24.72 -0.12 7.27
N GLU A 93 24.44 -1.13 6.45
CA GLU A 93 25.42 -1.92 5.70
C GLU A 93 25.57 -1.48 4.24
N ASP A 94 24.61 -0.70 3.71
CA ASP A 94 24.59 -0.30 2.31
C ASP A 94 24.44 1.22 2.14
N ALA A 95 25.48 1.86 1.58
CA ALA A 95 25.52 3.30 1.30
C ALA A 95 24.40 3.78 0.36
N HIS A 96 23.79 2.88 -0.40
CA HIS A 96 22.67 3.17 -1.31
C HIS A 96 21.29 2.85 -0.71
N ALA A 97 21.22 2.35 0.53
CA ALA A 97 19.95 2.04 1.18
C ALA A 97 19.03 3.26 1.30
N ILE A 98 19.56 4.43 1.68
CA ILE A 98 18.77 5.67 1.80
C ILE A 98 18.14 6.08 0.46
N ALA A 99 18.90 5.98 -0.65
CA ALA A 99 18.38 6.30 -1.98
C ALA A 99 17.25 5.34 -2.39
N ARG A 100 17.41 4.04 -2.12
CA ARG A 100 16.38 3.03 -2.41
C ARG A 100 15.11 3.24 -1.58
N LEU A 101 15.23 3.64 -0.32
CA LEU A 101 14.10 4.01 0.53
C LEU A 101 13.35 5.24 -0.01
N GLY A 102 14.07 6.23 -0.54
CA GLY A 102 13.47 7.38 -1.21
C GLY A 102 12.63 6.99 -2.43
N LEU A 103 13.14 6.07 -3.26
CA LEU A 103 12.39 5.51 -4.39
C LEU A 103 11.14 4.74 -3.93
N LEU A 104 11.27 3.94 -2.86
CA LEU A 104 10.16 3.21 -2.25
C LEU A 104 9.08 4.14 -1.73
N ALA A 105 9.45 5.28 -1.13
CA ALA A 105 8.51 6.27 -0.61
C ALA A 105 7.66 6.89 -1.71
N GLU A 106 8.28 7.23 -2.84
CA GLU A 106 7.56 7.72 -4.01
C GLU A 106 6.66 6.63 -4.61
N GLU A 107 7.09 5.38 -4.61
CA GLU A 107 6.25 4.25 -5.06
C GLU A 107 5.02 4.06 -4.17
N TYR A 108 5.19 4.03 -2.85
CA TYR A 108 4.07 3.87 -1.90
C TYR A 108 3.10 5.04 -1.93
N LYS A 109 3.61 6.26 -2.13
CA LYS A 109 2.77 7.43 -2.35
C LYS A 109 1.92 7.28 -3.61
N LYS A 110 2.52 6.84 -4.74
CA LYS A 110 1.80 6.61 -6.00
C LYS A 110 0.78 5.47 -5.89
N LYS A 111 1.12 4.40 -5.16
CA LYS A 111 0.24 3.25 -4.92
C LYS A 111 -0.82 3.49 -3.84
N ASN A 112 -0.89 4.70 -3.27
CA ASN A 112 -1.84 5.08 -2.21
C ASN A 112 -1.76 4.14 -0.99
N MET A 113 -0.55 3.85 -0.51
CA MET A 113 -0.27 3.06 0.68
C MET A 113 0.15 3.96 1.86
N PRO A 114 -0.79 4.68 2.50
CA PRO A 114 -0.45 5.70 3.50
C PRO A 114 0.24 5.15 4.75
N GLU A 115 -0.12 3.94 5.20
CA GLU A 115 0.49 3.32 6.38
C GLU A 115 1.96 2.94 6.13
N LEU A 116 2.26 2.33 4.98
CA LEU A 116 3.62 1.98 4.59
C LEU A 116 4.46 3.22 4.32
N PHE A 117 3.89 4.23 3.68
CA PHE A 117 4.52 5.53 3.51
C PHE A 117 4.85 6.18 4.85
N GLY A 118 3.91 6.21 5.80
CA GLY A 118 4.11 6.77 7.14
C GLY A 118 5.22 6.04 7.91
N THR A 119 5.19 4.71 7.89
CA THR A 119 6.22 3.87 8.53
C THR A 119 7.60 4.16 7.96
N LEU A 120 7.71 4.19 6.64
CA LEU A 120 8.95 4.50 5.93
C LEU A 120 9.45 5.92 6.26
N HIS A 121 8.57 6.92 6.24
CA HIS A 121 8.90 8.30 6.55
C HIS A 121 9.46 8.46 7.97
N GLU A 122 8.79 7.86 8.96
CA GLU A 122 9.24 7.92 10.35
C GLU A 122 10.61 7.27 10.55
N GLN A 123 10.83 6.12 9.92
CA GLN A 123 12.08 5.37 10.04
C GLN A 123 13.26 6.09 9.35
N ILE A 124 13.03 6.67 8.16
CA ILE A 124 14.03 7.50 7.48
C ILE A 124 14.41 8.70 8.38
N LEU A 125 13.43 9.39 8.96
CA LEU A 125 13.70 10.53 9.85
C LEU A 125 14.54 10.13 11.07
N LYS A 126 14.25 8.99 11.70
CA LYS A 126 15.04 8.45 12.82
C LYS A 126 16.48 8.15 12.39
N LYS A 127 16.66 7.54 11.22
CA LYS A 127 17.99 7.23 10.68
C LYS A 127 18.78 8.48 10.32
N LEU A 128 18.17 9.46 9.65
CA LEU A 128 18.81 10.75 9.35
C LEU A 128 19.30 11.46 10.62
N ARG A 129 18.47 11.52 11.67
CA ARG A 129 18.90 12.06 12.99
C ARG A 129 20.07 11.27 13.59
N THR A 130 20.05 9.95 13.45
CA THR A 130 21.16 9.11 13.94
C THR A 130 22.46 9.41 13.21
N TYR A 131 22.42 9.60 11.88
CA TYR A 131 23.59 9.99 11.10
C TYR A 131 24.07 11.40 11.44
N GLU A 132 23.16 12.35 11.59
CA GLU A 132 23.47 13.72 12.03
C GLU A 132 24.25 13.71 13.36
N ILE A 133 23.77 12.96 14.37
CA ILE A 133 24.45 12.81 15.65
C ILE A 133 25.83 12.15 15.50
N LYS A 134 25.96 11.11 14.65
CA LYS A 134 27.23 10.43 14.39
C LYS A 134 28.25 11.35 13.72
N VAL A 135 27.81 12.15 12.75
CA VAL A 135 28.65 13.13 12.05
C VAL A 135 29.12 14.19 13.05
N GLN A 136 28.20 14.77 13.82
CA GLN A 136 28.54 15.76 14.84
C GLN A 136 29.54 15.20 15.85
N SER A 137 29.29 14.01 16.40
CA SER A 137 30.21 13.39 17.37
C SER A 137 31.59 13.08 16.77
N SER A 138 31.67 12.79 15.48
CA SER A 138 32.94 12.55 14.78
C SER A 138 33.71 13.84 14.55
N LEU A 139 33.01 14.92 14.19
CA LEU A 139 33.59 16.27 14.08
C LEU A 139 34.13 16.74 15.43
N ASP A 140 33.34 16.62 16.51
CA ASP A 140 33.76 16.99 17.86
C ASP A 140 35.01 16.20 18.29
N LYS A 141 35.07 14.90 17.99
CA LYS A 141 36.25 14.07 18.26
C LYS A 141 37.48 14.53 17.48
N GLN A 142 37.32 14.89 16.20
CA GLN A 142 38.43 15.41 15.38
C GLN A 142 38.92 16.76 15.91
N GLU A 143 38.02 17.66 16.30
CA GLU A 143 38.36 18.95 16.91
C GLU A 143 39.12 18.75 18.23
N ILE A 144 38.68 17.83 19.09
CA ILE A 144 39.38 17.49 20.34
C ILE A 144 40.77 16.89 20.05
N GLN A 145 40.89 15.96 19.08
CA GLN A 145 42.18 15.38 18.71
C GLN A 145 43.14 16.43 18.15
N PHE A 146 42.63 17.36 17.35
CA PHE A 146 43.40 18.49 16.83
C PHE A 146 43.86 19.42 17.94
N ALA A 147 42.97 19.80 18.86
CA ALA A 147 43.35 20.61 20.02
C ALA A 147 44.43 19.93 20.88
N LEU A 148 44.32 18.61 21.08
CA LEU A 148 45.32 17.83 21.81
C LEU A 148 46.67 17.73 21.08
N SER A 149 46.69 17.69 19.75
CA SER A 149 47.95 17.65 18.99
C SER A 149 48.69 18.99 19.03
N VAL A 150 47.95 20.10 18.98
CA VAL A 150 48.49 21.46 19.16
C VAL A 150 49.09 21.63 20.57
N VAL A 151 48.43 21.11 21.61
CA VAL A 151 48.94 21.18 22.99
C VAL A 151 50.16 20.29 23.21
N LYS A 152 50.25 19.14 22.54
CA LYS A 152 51.38 18.20 22.67
C LYS A 152 52.60 18.54 21.81
N GLY A 153 52.43 19.31 20.74
CA GLY A 153 53.51 19.76 19.85
C GLY A 153 53.79 21.25 19.99
N GLY A 154 54.23 21.69 21.18
CA GLY A 154 54.45 23.10 21.53
C GLY A 154 55.18 23.93 20.45
N PRO A 155 55.02 25.27 20.46
CA PRO A 155 55.49 26.13 19.38
C PRO A 155 57.00 25.97 19.13
N PRO A 156 57.46 26.01 17.86
CA PRO A 156 58.89 25.99 17.57
C PRO A 156 59.52 27.25 18.19
N ILE A 157 60.50 27.04 19.08
CA ILE A 157 61.47 28.05 19.51
C ILE A 157 62.54 28.15 18.43
#